data_AF-A0A372MQA6-F1
#
_entry.id   AF-A0A372MQA6-F1
#
_cell.length_a   1.000
_cell.length_b   1.000
_cell.length_c   1.000
_cell.angle_alpha   90.00
_cell.angle_beta   90.00
_cell.angle_gamma   90.00
#
_symmetry.space_group_name_H-M   'P 1'
#
loop_
_entity.id
_entity.type
_entity.pdbx_description
1 polymer ?
#
loop_
_entity_poly.entity_id
_entity_poly.type
_entity_poly.pdbx_seq_one_letter_code
_entity_poly.pdbx_strand_id
1 'polypeptide(L)'
;MTEEVPERESRAFDTMKGTTIFITQKDGGFYAYQNVCPHLQTELEYLENQFLDQDREYIQCSTHGALFSVETGECISGPCLGDFLEKVNLEVHSDGGIYIVD
;
A
#
# COMPACT_ATOMS: atom_id res chain seq x y z
N MET A 1 14.39 0.64 -13.42
CA MET A 1 13.03 0.26 -13.85
C MET A 1 12.39 -0.34 -12.63
N THR A 2 11.46 0.36 -12.01
CA THR A 2 10.57 -0.22 -11.01
C THR A 2 9.91 -1.42 -11.69
N GLU A 3 10.18 -2.60 -11.16
CA GLU A 3 9.58 -3.86 -11.63
C GLU A 3 8.07 -3.66 -11.66
N GLU A 4 7.42 -4.06 -12.75
CA GLU A 4 5.97 -3.87 -12.95
C GLU A 4 5.23 -4.41 -11.71
N VAL A 5 4.45 -3.56 -11.04
CA VAL A 5 3.52 -3.99 -9.98
C VAL A 5 2.30 -4.54 -10.70
N PRO A 6 2.11 -5.87 -10.78
CA PRO A 6 1.03 -6.42 -11.58
C PRO A 6 -0.35 -6.11 -10.98
N GLU A 7 -1.38 -6.25 -11.80
CA GLU A 7 -2.76 -6.04 -11.39
C GLU A 7 -3.10 -6.95 -10.21
N ARG A 8 -3.63 -6.36 -9.13
CA ARG A 8 -3.95 -7.05 -7.87
C ARG A 8 -2.71 -7.67 -7.19
N GLU A 9 -1.57 -7.00 -7.28
CA GLU A 9 -0.38 -7.28 -6.50
C GLU A 9 0.16 -6.02 -5.81
N SER A 10 1.13 -6.22 -4.92
CA SER A 10 1.82 -5.16 -4.20
C SER A 10 3.33 -5.39 -4.20
N ARG A 11 4.10 -4.31 -4.11
CA ARG A 11 5.56 -4.34 -3.91
C ARG A 11 5.99 -3.27 -2.90
N ALA A 12 6.88 -3.64 -2.00
CA ALA A 12 7.53 -2.75 -1.04
C ALA A 12 8.75 -2.07 -1.68
N PHE A 13 9.02 -0.83 -1.27
CA PHE A 13 10.16 -0.04 -1.71
C PHE A 13 10.71 0.76 -0.53
N ASP A 14 12.02 0.66 -0.31
CA ASP A 14 12.71 1.51 0.64
C ASP A 14 13.02 2.87 0.00
N THR A 15 12.63 3.94 0.69
CA THR A 15 12.90 5.30 0.26
C THR A 15 14.29 5.76 0.71
N MET A 16 14.83 6.77 0.04
CA MET A 16 16.11 7.39 0.46
C MET A 16 16.03 8.03 1.85
N LYS A 17 14.82 8.28 2.37
CA LYS A 17 14.59 8.82 3.72
C LYS A 17 14.64 7.73 4.80
N GLY A 18 14.87 6.47 4.43
CA GLY A 18 14.93 5.33 5.35
C GLY A 18 13.58 4.84 5.84
N THR A 19 12.50 5.16 5.11
CA THR A 19 11.16 4.62 5.35
C THR A 19 10.79 3.63 4.26
N THR A 20 9.93 2.67 4.59
CA THR A 20 9.38 1.72 3.62
C THR A 20 7.98 2.18 3.19
N ILE A 21 7.75 2.19 1.89
CA ILE A 21 6.43 2.36 1.30
C ILE A 21 6.05 1.08 0.55
N PHE A 22 4.80 0.97 0.15
CA PHE A 22 4.41 -0.04 -0.83
C PHE A 22 3.53 0.58 -1.91
N ILE A 23 3.56 -0.03 -3.09
CA ILE A 23 2.73 0.31 -4.24
C ILE A 23 1.88 -0.92 -4.56
N THR A 24 0.60 -0.71 -4.85
CA THR A 24 -0.33 -1.74 -5.33
C THR A 24 -1.12 -1.26 -6.54
N GLN A 25 -1.53 -2.19 -7.39
CA GLN A 25 -2.35 -1.91 -8.57
C GLN A 25 -3.76 -2.47 -8.40
N LYS A 26 -4.78 -1.67 -8.72
CA LYS A 26 -6.18 -2.09 -8.80
C LYS A 26 -6.92 -1.34 -9.89
N ASP A 27 -7.64 -2.08 -10.72
CA ASP A 27 -8.48 -1.57 -11.82
C ASP A 27 -7.69 -0.63 -12.77
N GLY A 28 -6.42 -0.95 -13.01
CA GLY A 28 -5.52 -0.15 -13.84
C GLY A 28 -4.96 1.12 -13.18
N GLY A 29 -5.32 1.43 -11.93
CA GLY A 29 -4.75 2.50 -11.13
C GLY A 29 -3.64 2.00 -10.20
N PHE A 30 -2.66 2.86 -9.91
CA PHE A 30 -1.60 2.60 -8.92
C PHE A 30 -1.81 3.44 -7.67
N TYR A 31 -1.61 2.81 -6.51
CA TYR A 31 -1.82 3.42 -5.21
C TYR A 31 -0.61 3.12 -4.32
N ALA A 32 -0.13 4.11 -3.59
CA ALA A 32 0.99 3.95 -2.68
C ALA A 32 0.70 4.51 -1.30
N TYR A 33 1.27 3.86 -0.30
CA TYR A 33 1.10 4.22 1.10
C TYR A 33 2.40 3.96 1.87
N GLN A 34 2.58 4.69 2.98
CA GLN A 34 3.59 4.32 3.98
C GLN A 34 3.28 2.93 4.52
N ASN A 35 4.31 2.13 4.75
CA ASN A 35 4.17 0.83 5.38
C ASN A 35 4.01 0.95 6.91
N VAL A 36 2.95 1.61 7.35
CA VAL A 36 2.67 1.83 8.77
C VAL A 36 1.17 1.75 9.01
N CYS A 37 0.75 0.80 9.84
CA CYS A 37 -0.62 0.69 10.30
C CYS A 37 -0.93 1.80 11.33
N PRO A 38 -1.98 2.62 11.13
CA PRO A 38 -2.31 3.72 12.04
C PRO A 38 -2.65 3.24 13.45
N HIS A 39 -3.10 1.98 13.61
CA HIS A 39 -3.49 1.40 14.88
C HIS A 39 -2.34 1.29 15.89
N LEU A 40 -1.25 0.58 15.52
CA LEU A 40 -0.13 0.30 16.42
C LEU A 40 1.20 0.90 15.97
N GLN A 41 1.19 1.67 14.88
CA GLN A 41 2.40 2.27 14.29
C GLN A 41 3.45 1.20 13.98
N THR A 42 2.99 0.08 13.43
CA THR A 42 3.80 -1.08 13.03
C THR A 42 3.62 -1.35 11.55
N GLU A 43 4.53 -2.10 10.94
CA GLU A 43 4.45 -2.49 9.53
C GLU A 43 3.16 -3.26 9.25
N LEU A 44 2.63 -3.10 8.03
CA LEU A 44 1.37 -3.73 7.63
C LEU A 44 1.58 -5.21 7.35
N GLU A 45 2.64 -5.58 6.66
CA GLU A 45 2.99 -6.94 6.26
C GLU A 45 3.95 -7.62 7.26
N TYR A 46 3.83 -8.95 7.33
CA TYR A 46 4.81 -9.79 8.03
C TYR A 46 5.80 -10.44 7.04
N LEU A 47 5.31 -10.75 5.83
CA LEU A 47 6.09 -11.28 4.72
C LEU A 47 6.17 -10.20 3.65
N GLU A 48 7.38 -10.01 3.13
CA GLU A 48 7.67 -9.01 2.09
C GLU A 48 6.64 -9.07 0.95
N ASN A 49 6.15 -7.90 0.54
CA ASN A 49 5.19 -7.72 -0.56
C ASN A 49 3.77 -8.27 -0.31
N GLN A 50 3.45 -8.83 0.87
CA GLN A 50 2.10 -9.32 1.20
C GLN A 50 1.24 -8.28 1.92
N PHE A 51 0.78 -7.27 1.15
CA PHE A 51 -0.06 -6.20 1.67
C PHE A 51 -1.55 -6.41 1.46
N LEU A 52 -1.94 -7.28 0.53
CA LEU A 52 -3.34 -7.50 0.17
C LEU A 52 -3.93 -8.68 0.95
N ASP A 53 -5.25 -8.62 1.17
CA ASP A 53 -6.00 -9.74 1.71
C ASP A 53 -6.02 -10.94 0.73
N GLN A 54 -6.57 -12.07 1.18
CA GLN A 54 -6.56 -13.31 0.40
C GLN A 54 -7.26 -13.17 -0.97
N ASP A 55 -8.34 -12.38 -1.01
CA ASP A 55 -9.09 -12.12 -2.23
C ASP A 55 -8.46 -11.02 -3.10
N ARG A 56 -7.46 -10.29 -2.58
CA ARG A 56 -6.78 -9.15 -3.23
C ARG A 56 -7.71 -7.98 -3.55
N GLU A 57 -8.68 -7.74 -2.67
CA GLU A 57 -9.65 -6.64 -2.77
C GLU A 57 -9.29 -5.46 -1.85
N TYR A 58 -8.65 -5.77 -0.72
CA TYR A 58 -8.30 -4.79 0.32
C TYR A 58 -6.82 -4.91 0.70
N ILE A 59 -6.27 -3.82 1.22
CA ILE A 59 -4.99 -3.87 1.95
C ILE A 59 -5.28 -4.44 3.34
N GLN A 60 -4.48 -5.38 3.81
CA GLN A 60 -4.65 -6.04 5.10
C GLN A 60 -3.43 -5.83 6.00
N CYS A 61 -3.68 -5.35 7.21
CA CYS A 61 -2.67 -5.40 8.29
C CYS A 61 -2.57 -6.83 8.83
N SER A 62 -1.39 -7.45 8.66
CA SER A 62 -1.06 -8.81 9.08
C SER A 62 -1.13 -9.04 10.60
N THR A 63 -1.05 -7.98 11.42
CA THR A 63 -1.03 -8.12 12.88
C THR A 63 -2.40 -8.51 13.45
N HIS A 64 -3.47 -7.81 13.04
CA HIS A 64 -4.82 -7.98 13.58
C HIS A 64 -5.92 -8.01 12.51
N GLY A 65 -5.56 -8.06 11.23
CA GLY A 65 -6.49 -8.23 10.12
C GLY A 65 -7.32 -6.99 9.78
N ALA A 66 -6.88 -5.79 10.16
CA ALA A 66 -7.55 -4.56 9.72
C ALA A 66 -7.52 -4.47 8.19
N LEU A 67 -8.64 -4.08 7.58
CA LEU A 67 -8.78 -3.99 6.12
C LEU A 67 -8.94 -2.53 5.70
N PHE A 68 -8.19 -2.14 4.66
CA PHE A 68 -8.20 -0.79 4.12
C PHE A 68 -8.60 -0.80 2.64
N SER A 69 -9.37 0.20 2.21
CA SER A 69 -9.65 0.45 0.79
C SER A 69 -8.35 0.74 0.05
N VAL A 70 -8.13 0.07 -1.08
CA VAL A 70 -6.94 0.23 -1.92
C VAL A 70 -6.83 1.66 -2.46
N GLU A 71 -7.96 2.28 -2.82
CA GLU A 71 -8.01 3.55 -3.53
C GLU A 71 -7.80 4.76 -2.61
N THR A 72 -8.35 4.65 -1.40
CA THR A 72 -8.43 5.75 -0.43
C THR A 72 -7.48 5.58 0.76
N GLY A 73 -7.13 4.35 1.12
CA GLY A 73 -6.40 4.03 2.35
C GLY A 73 -7.28 4.04 3.61
N GLU A 74 -8.61 4.23 3.50
CA GLU A 74 -9.52 4.21 4.64
C GLU A 74 -9.63 2.80 5.23
N CYS A 75 -9.49 2.68 6.54
CA CYS A 75 -9.77 1.45 7.28
C CYS A 75 -11.28 1.21 7.35
N ILE A 76 -11.74 0.14 6.71
CA ILE A 76 -13.16 -0.24 6.62
C ILE A 76 -13.53 -1.40 7.56
N SER A 77 -12.53 -2.00 8.21
CA SER A 77 -12.72 -3.10 9.17
C SER A 77 -11.52 -3.20 10.11
N GLY A 78 -11.76 -3.51 11.38
CA GLY A 78 -10.72 -3.76 12.38
C GLY A 78 -10.58 -2.64 13.43
N PRO A 79 -9.51 -2.68 14.24
CA PRO A 79 -9.37 -1.81 15.42
C PRO A 79 -9.20 -0.32 15.14
N CYS A 80 -8.73 0.06 13.95
CA CYS A 80 -8.55 1.45 13.51
C CYS A 80 -9.63 1.90 12.52
N LEU A 81 -10.86 1.37 12.64
CA LEU A 81 -11.98 1.69 11.73
C LEU A 81 -12.18 3.21 11.59
N GLY A 82 -12.17 3.70 10.35
CA GLY A 82 -12.30 5.13 10.02
C GLY A 82 -10.99 5.93 10.02
N ASP A 83 -9.86 5.35 10.46
CA ASP A 83 -8.53 5.92 10.25
C ASP A 83 -8.02 5.62 8.84
N PHE A 84 -6.91 6.26 8.46
CA PHE A 84 -6.35 6.16 7.11
C PHE A 84 -4.88 5.75 7.13
N LEU A 85 -4.47 5.00 6.11
CA LEU A 85 -3.07 4.88 5.73
C LEU A 85 -2.55 6.22 5.21
N GLU A 86 -1.28 6.53 5.50
CA GLU A 86 -0.64 7.71 4.94
C GLU A 86 -0.34 7.49 3.45
N LYS A 87 -1.03 8.25 2.59
CA LYS A 87 -0.91 8.13 1.14
C LYS A 87 0.39 8.76 0.63
N VAL A 88 1.04 8.06 -0.29
CA VAL A 88 2.22 8.54 -1.02
C VAL A 88 1.78 8.91 -2.43
N ASN A 89 2.05 10.14 -2.84
CA ASN A 89 1.66 10.61 -4.17
C ASN A 89 2.55 9.97 -5.23
N LEU A 90 1.92 9.53 -6.33
CA LEU A 90 2.59 8.92 -7.47
C LEU A 90 2.27 9.70 -8.74
N GLU A 91 3.23 9.77 -9.64
CA GLU A 91 3.02 10.11 -11.06
C GLU A 91 3.36 8.92 -11.94
N VAL A 92 2.44 8.60 -12.85
CA VAL A 92 2.66 7.59 -13.90
C VAL A 92 3.04 8.31 -15.18
N HIS A 93 4.24 8.07 -15.66
CA HIS A 93 4.77 8.70 -16.86
C HIS A 93 4.36 7.93 -18.12
N SER A 94 4.43 8.61 -19.28
CA SER A 94 4.06 8.03 -20.58
C SER A 94 4.93 6.86 -21.04
N ASP A 95 6.10 6.67 -20.43
CA ASP A 95 6.99 5.53 -20.64
C ASP A 95 6.63 4.31 -19.76
N GLY A 96 5.60 4.43 -18.93
CA GLY A 96 5.17 3.39 -18.00
C GLY A 96 5.89 3.42 -16.64
N GLY A 97 6.81 4.37 -16.42
CA GLY A 97 7.48 4.54 -15.13
C GLY A 97 6.54 5.09 -14.06
N ILE A 98 6.61 4.53 -12.85
CA ILE A 98 5.93 5.03 -11.65
C ILE A 98 6.96 5.76 -10.79
N TYR A 99 6.68 7.02 -10.47
CA TYR A 99 7.56 7.89 -9.71
C TYR A 99 6.84 8.41 -8.47
N ILE A 100 7.53 8.44 -7.34
CA ILE A 100 7.05 9.10 -6.13
C ILE A 100 7.21 10.61 -6.32
N VAL A 101 6.18 11.37 -5.99
CA VAL A 101 6.23 12.83 -5.97
C VAL A 101 5.99 13.32 -4.53
N ASP A 102 6.91 14.16 -4.04
CA ASP A 102 6.81 14.84 -2.74
C ASP A 102 5.95 16.10 -2.86
#